data_AF-A0AAD6MRG2-F1
#
_entry.id   AF-A0AAD6MRG2-F1
#
_cell.length_a   1.000
_cell.length_b   1.000
_cell.length_c   1.000
_cell.angle_alpha   90.00
_cell.angle_beta   90.00
_cell.angle_gamma   90.00
#
_symmetry.space_group_name_H-M   'P 1'
#
loop_
_entity.id
_entity.type
_entity.pdbx_description
1 polymer ?
#
loop_
_entity_poly.entity_id
_entity_poly.type
_entity_poly.pdbx_seq_one_letter_code
_entity_poly.pdbx_strand_id
1 'polypeptide(L)'
;MENADPFLQVQSDVISTLQASRPLFSSYIRIRSLAKNPDNPELKQSRSELETTITELSTDLDDLVESVRAIEQDPYRFGLELEEVQRRRKLVDDVGAEVEQMRQELQATVSHAPAPELPNPTEFDAALDEEENRGDDYYASLEQQRQTELMHEQDEQLDGVFRTVGNLRQQANDMGRELEDQAIMIDEVDTLADRVGGS
;
A
#
# COMPACT_ATOMS: atom_id res chain seq x y z
N MET A 1 9.29 32.69 25.43
CA MET A 1 8.63 31.56 24.75
C MET A 1 9.52 30.37 25.00
N GLU A 2 9.08 29.42 25.82
CA GLU A 2 9.75 28.11 25.86
C GLU A 2 9.72 27.57 24.43
N ASN A 3 10.88 27.27 23.87
CA ASN A 3 10.96 26.57 22.61
C ASN A 3 10.37 25.18 22.86
N ALA A 4 9.15 24.94 22.38
CA ALA A 4 8.50 23.65 22.52
C ALA A 4 9.38 22.57 21.89
N ASP A 5 9.51 21.43 22.57
CA ASP A 5 10.34 20.33 22.07
C ASP A 5 9.76 19.85 20.73
N PRO A 6 10.51 19.94 19.61
CA PRO A 6 10.02 19.56 18.30
C PRO A 6 9.62 18.07 18.24
N PHE A 7 10.24 17.22 19.07
CA PHE A 7 9.87 15.82 19.19
C PHE A 7 8.40 15.66 19.62
N LEU A 8 7.96 16.42 20.63
CA LEU A 8 6.62 16.30 21.18
C LEU A 8 5.54 16.74 20.18
N GLN A 9 5.89 17.69 19.29
CA GLN A 9 5.00 18.12 18.22
C GLN A 9 4.81 16.99 17.18
N VAL A 10 5.91 16.46 16.64
CA VAL A 10 5.85 15.36 15.67
C VAL A 10 5.23 14.10 16.30
N GLN A 11 5.51 13.82 17.57
CA GLN A 11 4.87 12.75 18.32
C GLN A 11 3.33 12.90 18.32
N SER A 12 2.82 14.10 18.59
CA SER A 12 1.37 14.36 18.58
C SER A 12 0.78 14.10 17.20
N ASP A 13 1.46 14.58 16.15
CA ASP A 13 1.01 14.43 14.77
C ASP A 13 1.00 12.95 14.35
N VAL A 14 2.07 12.20 14.65
CA VAL A 14 2.15 10.75 14.41
C VAL A 14 1.04 9.99 15.14
N ILE A 15 0.79 10.29 16.43
CA ILE A 15 -0.30 9.65 17.18
C ILE A 15 -1.65 9.96 16.54
N SER A 16 -1.88 11.21 16.13
CA SER A 16 -3.13 11.63 15.48
C SER A 16 -3.35 10.90 14.16
N THR A 17 -2.32 10.85 13.31
CA THR A 17 -2.36 10.14 12.03
C THR A 17 -2.53 8.63 12.23
N LEU A 18 -1.87 8.04 13.23
CA LEU A 18 -2.05 6.63 13.58
C LEU A 18 -3.49 6.35 14.00
N GLN A 19 -4.09 7.18 14.86
CA GLN A 19 -5.48 7.06 15.26
C GLN A 19 -6.44 7.17 14.07
N ALA A 20 -6.16 8.05 13.11
CA ALA A 20 -6.94 8.19 11.88
C ALA A 20 -6.78 6.99 10.93
N SER A 21 -5.63 6.31 10.93
CA SER A 21 -5.37 5.13 10.09
C SER A 21 -6.13 3.87 10.53
N ARG A 22 -6.40 3.69 11.83
CA ARG A 22 -7.11 2.53 12.40
C ARG A 22 -8.49 2.27 11.79
N PRO A 23 -9.40 3.26 11.66
CA PRO A 23 -10.68 3.04 10.99
C PRO A 23 -10.54 2.77 9.49
N LEU A 24 -9.55 3.38 8.81
CA LEU A 24 -9.25 3.08 7.40
C LEU A 24 -8.83 1.61 7.24
N PHE A 25 -7.92 1.15 8.10
CA PHE A 25 -7.50 -0.25 8.17
C PHE A 25 -8.67 -1.20 8.43
N SER A 26 -9.50 -0.91 9.43
CA SER A 26 -10.67 -1.72 9.75
C SER A 26 -11.68 -1.78 8.59
N SER A 27 -11.84 -0.67 7.86
CA SER A 27 -12.69 -0.59 6.67
C SER A 27 -12.13 -1.45 5.53
N TYR A 28 -10.83 -1.33 5.25
CA TYR A 28 -10.13 -2.12 4.24
C TYR A 28 -10.28 -3.63 4.49
N ILE A 29 -10.04 -4.10 5.72
CA ILE A 29 -10.18 -5.51 6.09
C ILE A 29 -11.62 -6.00 5.90
N ARG A 30 -12.62 -5.16 6.20
CA ARG A 30 -14.04 -5.48 5.99
C ARG A 30 -14.42 -5.54 4.51
N ILE A 31 -14.00 -4.55 3.72
CA ILE A 31 -14.27 -4.54 2.27
C ILE A 31 -13.61 -5.76 1.63
N ARG A 32 -12.38 -6.08 2.04
CA ARG A 32 -11.66 -7.28 1.62
C ARG A 32 -12.43 -8.56 1.93
N SER A 33 -12.95 -8.73 3.14
CA SER A 33 -13.69 -9.95 3.49
C SER A 33 -15.04 -10.09 2.77
N LEU A 34 -15.61 -8.99 2.30
CA LEU A 34 -16.87 -8.96 1.55
C LEU A 34 -16.67 -9.02 0.03
N ALA A 35 -15.54 -8.55 -0.49
CA ALA A 35 -15.26 -8.48 -1.91
C ALA A 35 -14.93 -9.87 -2.47
N LYS A 36 -15.88 -10.45 -3.21
CA LYS A 36 -15.67 -11.72 -3.94
C LYS A 36 -14.76 -11.58 -5.16
N ASN A 37 -14.53 -10.35 -5.63
CA ASN A 37 -13.67 -10.05 -6.77
C ASN A 37 -12.51 -9.14 -6.34
N PRO A 38 -11.24 -9.53 -6.55
CA PRO A 38 -10.07 -8.71 -6.24
C PRO A 38 -9.99 -7.39 -7.03
N ASP A 39 -10.74 -7.26 -8.14
CA ASP A 39 -10.78 -6.04 -8.94
C ASP A 39 -11.81 -4.99 -8.47
N ASN A 40 -12.42 -5.16 -7.29
CA ASN A 40 -13.39 -4.20 -6.75
C ASN A 40 -12.76 -2.78 -6.62
N PRO A 41 -13.32 -1.74 -7.26
CA PRO A 41 -12.79 -0.38 -7.17
C PRO A 41 -12.74 0.17 -5.74
N GLU A 42 -13.70 -0.20 -4.89
CA GLU A 42 -13.73 0.20 -3.47
C GLU A 42 -12.59 -0.44 -2.67
N LEU A 43 -12.22 -1.68 -3.00
CA LEU A 43 -11.07 -2.36 -2.41
C LEU A 43 -9.75 -1.70 -2.84
N LYS A 44 -9.62 -1.36 -4.14
CA LYS A 44 -8.44 -0.67 -4.67
C LYS A 44 -8.29 0.73 -4.07
N GLN A 45 -9.38 1.48 -3.94
CA GLN A 45 -9.38 2.80 -3.34
C GLN A 45 -9.00 2.73 -1.86
N SER A 46 -9.68 1.91 -1.05
CA SER A 46 -9.38 1.79 0.38
C SER A 46 -7.95 1.30 0.64
N ARG A 47 -7.42 0.42 -0.22
CA ARG A 47 -6.02 0.02 -0.21
C ARG A 47 -5.09 1.21 -0.46
N SER A 48 -5.33 1.96 -1.55
CA SER A 48 -4.46 3.08 -1.93
C SER A 48 -4.46 4.18 -0.88
N GLU A 49 -5.61 4.50 -0.28
CA GLU A 49 -5.71 5.49 0.79
C GLU A 49 -4.91 5.05 2.02
N LEU A 50 -5.08 3.80 2.45
CA LEU A 50 -4.36 3.24 3.59
C LEU A 50 -2.84 3.16 3.32
N GLU A 51 -2.43 2.78 2.11
CA GLU A 51 -1.02 2.69 1.71
C GLU A 51 -0.33 4.06 1.74
N THR A 52 -1.01 5.11 1.27
CA THR A 52 -0.52 6.49 1.37
C THR A 52 -0.33 6.90 2.83
N THR A 53 -1.36 6.73 3.68
CA THR A 53 -1.29 7.11 5.09
C THR A 53 -0.20 6.34 5.85
N ILE A 54 -0.03 5.05 5.57
CA ILE A 54 1.01 4.23 6.19
C ILE A 54 2.41 4.65 5.73
N THR A 55 2.56 5.08 4.48
CA THR A 55 3.84 5.57 3.95
C THR A 55 4.23 6.90 4.60
N GLU A 56 3.27 7.81 4.77
CA GLU A 56 3.46 9.05 5.53
C GLU A 56 3.87 8.76 6.97
N LEU A 57 3.12 7.90 7.67
CA LEU A 57 3.45 7.46 9.04
C LEU A 57 4.84 6.82 9.16
N SER A 58 5.23 6.01 8.18
CA SER A 58 6.56 5.37 8.18
C SER A 58 7.66 6.42 8.08
N THR A 59 7.48 7.44 7.24
CA THR A 59 8.43 8.52 7.06
C THR A 59 8.59 9.35 8.34
N ASP A 60 7.47 9.78 8.94
CA ASP A 60 7.49 10.54 10.19
C ASP A 60 8.11 9.72 11.34
N LEU A 61 7.86 8.41 11.36
CA LEU A 61 8.43 7.52 12.36
C LEU A 61 9.95 7.36 12.19
N ASP A 62 10.45 7.25 10.97
CA ASP A 62 11.89 7.18 10.70
C ASP A 62 12.61 8.43 11.25
N ASP A 63 12.05 9.62 11.04
CA ASP A 63 12.55 10.88 11.59
C ASP A 63 12.55 10.86 13.14
N LEU A 64 11.49 10.33 13.76
CA LEU A 64 11.44 10.15 15.21
C LEU A 64 12.49 9.17 15.72
N VAL A 65 12.71 8.03 15.03
CA VAL A 65 13.77 7.06 15.37
C VAL A 65 15.13 7.74 15.35
N GLU A 66 15.43 8.50 14.30
CA GLU A 66 16.70 9.23 14.19
C GLU A 66 16.87 10.25 15.30
N SER A 67 15.80 10.98 15.65
CA SER A 67 15.83 11.96 16.74
C SER A 67 16.12 11.30 18.10
N VAL A 68 15.50 10.15 18.41
CA VAL A 68 15.75 9.40 19.64
C VAL A 68 17.19 8.90 19.68
N ARG A 69 17.69 8.37 18.55
CA ARG A 69 19.08 7.90 18.46
C ARG A 69 20.10 9.01 18.67
N ALA A 70 19.82 10.23 18.20
CA ALA A 70 20.66 11.40 18.45
C ALA A 70 20.63 11.81 19.94
N ILE A 71 19.46 11.76 20.57
CA ILE A 71 19.28 12.08 22.00
C ILE A 71 19.95 11.03 22.89
N GLU A 72 19.89 9.73 22.55
CA GLU A 72 20.51 8.65 23.32
C GLU A 72 22.04 8.81 23.47
N GLN A 73 22.70 9.50 22.53
CA GLN A 73 24.14 9.74 22.60
C GLN A 73 24.52 10.80 23.64
N ASP A 74 23.70 11.85 23.80
CA ASP A 74 23.95 12.91 24.77
C ASP A 74 22.63 13.57 25.25
N PRO A 75 21.90 12.94 26.18
CA PRO A 75 20.60 13.45 26.65
C PRO A 75 20.71 14.80 27.37
N TYR A 76 21.82 15.02 28.08
CA TYR A 76 22.04 16.23 28.89
C TYR A 76 22.22 17.47 28.03
N ARG A 77 22.77 17.34 26.82
CA ARG A 77 22.86 18.43 25.85
C ARG A 77 21.49 19.00 25.47
N PHE A 78 20.46 18.16 25.50
CA PHE A 78 19.08 18.54 25.20
C PHE A 78 18.26 18.85 26.45
N GLY A 79 18.87 18.79 27.65
CA GLY A 79 18.19 19.00 28.91
C GLY A 79 17.15 17.93 29.23
N LEU A 80 17.33 16.71 28.70
CA LEU A 80 16.40 15.60 28.86
C LEU A 80 16.86 14.63 29.95
N GLU A 81 15.91 14.18 30.76
CA GLU A 81 16.10 13.09 31.72
C GLU A 81 16.17 11.74 31.01
N LEU A 82 16.95 10.79 31.53
CA LEU A 82 17.10 9.47 30.93
C LEU A 82 15.75 8.71 30.82
N GLU A 83 14.85 8.94 31.77
CA GLU A 83 13.50 8.39 31.77
C GLU A 83 12.67 8.90 30.59
N GLU A 84 12.86 10.17 30.20
CA GLU A 84 12.19 10.75 29.04
C GLU A 84 12.69 10.11 27.75
N VAL A 85 14.00 9.90 27.62
CA VAL A 85 14.57 9.18 26.46
C VAL A 85 13.99 7.78 26.33
N GLN A 86 13.84 7.06 27.45
CA GLN A 86 13.21 5.74 27.47
C GLN A 86 11.74 5.78 27.04
N ARG A 87 10.99 6.80 27.46
CA ARG A 87 9.59 6.99 27.00
C ARG A 87 9.51 7.22 25.50
N ARG A 88 10.38 8.06 24.94
CA ARG A 88 10.43 8.34 23.50
C ARG A 88 10.75 7.09 22.69
N ARG A 89 11.75 6.33 23.13
CA ARG A 89 12.11 5.05 22.51
C ARG A 89 10.95 4.07 22.50
N LYS A 90 10.32 3.87 23.66
CA LYS A 90 9.19 2.94 23.78
C LYS A 90 8.04 3.33 22.84
N LEU A 91 7.75 4.62 22.74
CA LEU A 91 6.71 5.09 21.83
C LEU A 91 7.01 4.77 20.37
N VAL A 92 8.25 5.03 19.94
CA VAL A 92 8.68 4.72 18.57
C VAL A 92 8.62 3.21 18.30
N ASP A 93 9.03 2.38 19.27
CA ASP A 93 8.93 0.92 19.17
C ASP A 93 7.46 0.45 19.07
N ASP A 94 6.58 0.97 19.93
CA ASP A 94 5.16 0.60 19.97
C ASP A 94 4.42 1.03 18.68
N VAL A 95 4.65 2.26 18.22
CA VAL A 95 4.05 2.78 16.97
C VAL A 95 4.62 2.05 15.76
N GLY A 96 5.92 1.79 15.72
CA GLY A 96 6.56 1.05 14.63
C GLY A 96 6.03 -0.36 14.48
N ALA A 97 5.80 -1.07 15.59
CA ALA A 97 5.19 -2.39 15.55
C ALA A 97 3.77 -2.38 14.96
N GLU A 98 2.96 -1.37 15.28
CA GLU A 98 1.59 -1.23 14.76
C GLU A 98 1.59 -0.88 13.26
N VAL A 99 2.43 0.06 12.83
CA VAL A 99 2.56 0.43 11.41
C VAL A 99 3.04 -0.75 10.57
N GLU A 100 4.03 -1.49 11.06
CA GLU A 100 4.56 -2.68 10.40
C GLU A 100 3.51 -3.80 10.28
N GLN A 101 2.70 -4.01 11.33
CA GLN A 101 1.57 -4.94 11.28
C GLN A 101 0.58 -4.56 10.15
N MET A 102 0.21 -3.28 10.04
CA MET A 102 -0.68 -2.82 8.98
C MET A 102 -0.07 -2.98 7.58
N ARG A 103 1.25 -2.76 7.43
CA ARG A 103 1.98 -3.00 6.16
C ARG A 103 1.98 -4.46 5.76
N GLN A 104 2.23 -5.37 6.69
CA GLN A 104 2.25 -6.80 6.41
C GLN A 104 0.88 -7.30 5.94
N GLU A 105 -0.20 -6.83 6.57
CA GLU A 105 -1.57 -7.13 6.15
C GLU A 105 -1.93 -6.56 4.77
N LEU A 106 -1.31 -5.44 4.36
CA LEU A 106 -1.45 -4.90 3.01
C LEU A 106 -0.65 -5.68 1.96
N GLN A 107 0.48 -6.31 2.32
CA GLN A 107 1.33 -7.06 1.38
C GLN A 107 0.88 -8.51 1.22
N ALA A 108 0.46 -9.16 2.31
CA ALA A 108 -0.06 -10.52 2.30
C ALA A 108 -1.23 -10.69 1.32
N THR A 109 -1.96 -9.60 1.06
CA THR A 109 -3.14 -9.58 0.18
C THR A 109 -2.82 -9.43 -1.31
N VAL A 110 -1.62 -8.97 -1.69
CA VAL A 110 -1.19 -8.93 -3.10
C VAL A 110 -0.87 -10.33 -3.63
N SER A 111 -0.53 -11.26 -2.73
CA SER A 111 -0.08 -12.62 -3.06
C SER A 111 -1.22 -13.66 -3.07
N HIS A 112 -2.48 -13.25 -2.89
CA HIS A 112 -3.62 -14.16 -2.70
C HIS A 112 -4.89 -13.71 -3.42
N ALA A 113 -4.81 -13.47 -4.73
CA ALA A 113 -5.96 -13.24 -5.59
C ALA A 113 -6.16 -14.38 -6.61
N PRO A 114 -6.80 -15.51 -6.26
CA PRO A 114 -7.41 -16.37 -7.27
C PRO A 114 -8.83 -15.87 -7.55
N ALA A 115 -9.13 -15.57 -8.81
CA ALA A 115 -10.49 -15.26 -9.26
C ALA A 115 -11.42 -16.46 -9.01
N PRO A 116 -12.65 -16.28 -8.50
CA PRO A 116 -13.60 -17.38 -8.39
C PRO A 116 -14.35 -17.52 -9.71
N GLU A 117 -13.97 -18.48 -10.56
CA GLU A 117 -14.91 -19.06 -11.51
C GLU A 117 -15.91 -19.91 -10.72
N LEU A 118 -17.13 -19.38 -10.55
CA LEU A 118 -18.27 -20.17 -10.09
C LEU A 118 -18.91 -20.86 -11.33
N PRO A 119 -19.13 -22.18 -11.32
CA PRO A 119 -19.80 -22.89 -12.41
C PRO A 119 -21.27 -22.48 -12.58
N ASN A 120 -21.79 -22.64 -13.81
CA ASN A 120 -23.12 -22.22 -14.24
C ASN A 120 -24.26 -22.94 -13.48
N PRO A 121 -25.43 -22.27 -13.28
CA PRO A 121 -26.54 -22.82 -12.48
C PRO A 121 -27.20 -24.10 -12.99
N THR A 122 -26.84 -24.56 -14.19
CA THR A 122 -27.42 -25.77 -14.80
C THR A 122 -26.75 -27.07 -14.35
N GLU A 123 -25.62 -27.01 -13.62
CA GLU A 123 -25.00 -28.19 -12.98
C GLU A 123 -25.52 -28.44 -11.56
N PHE A 124 -26.23 -27.48 -10.94
CA PHE A 124 -26.78 -27.64 -9.60
C PHE A 124 -28.00 -28.57 -9.56
N ASP A 125 -28.72 -28.70 -10.67
CA ASP A 125 -29.96 -29.50 -10.74
C ASP A 125 -29.69 -30.99 -11.05
N ALA A 126 -28.50 -31.32 -11.59
CA ALA A 126 -28.14 -32.69 -11.94
C ALA A 126 -27.43 -33.45 -10.80
N ALA A 127 -26.95 -32.75 -9.76
CA ALA A 127 -26.14 -33.33 -8.68
C ALA A 127 -26.91 -33.58 -7.37
N LEU A 128 -28.17 -33.16 -7.27
CA LEU A 128 -28.98 -33.35 -6.06
C LEU A 128 -29.59 -34.75 -5.93
N ASP A 129 -29.57 -35.55 -7.00
CA ASP A 129 -30.35 -36.79 -7.05
C ASP A 129 -29.57 -38.08 -6.76
N GLU A 130 -28.23 -38.12 -6.72
CA GLU A 130 -27.55 -39.43 -6.71
C GLU A 130 -26.47 -39.80 -5.67
N GLU A 131 -25.70 -38.96 -4.98
CA GLU A 131 -24.62 -39.52 -4.12
C GLU A 131 -24.31 -38.76 -2.82
N GLU A 132 -25.20 -38.89 -1.83
CA GLU A 132 -24.99 -38.46 -0.43
C GLU A 132 -23.89 -39.27 0.32
N ASN A 133 -23.03 -40.04 -0.35
CA ASN A 133 -22.08 -40.90 0.38
C ASN A 133 -20.77 -41.30 -0.34
N ARG A 134 -20.32 -40.57 -1.38
CA ARG A 134 -19.06 -40.91 -2.08
C ARG A 134 -18.22 -39.71 -2.54
N GLY A 135 -18.40 -38.53 -1.94
CA GLY A 135 -17.78 -37.27 -2.37
C GLY A 135 -16.37 -36.96 -1.84
N ASP A 136 -15.83 -37.75 -0.91
CA ASP A 136 -14.59 -37.37 -0.19
C ASP A 136 -13.31 -37.71 -0.97
N ASP A 137 -13.29 -38.83 -1.71
CA ASP A 137 -12.09 -39.30 -2.41
C ASP A 137 -11.80 -38.52 -3.73
N TYR A 138 -12.83 -38.01 -4.41
CA TYR A 138 -12.66 -37.29 -5.67
C TYR A 138 -12.03 -35.91 -5.46
N TYR A 139 -12.48 -35.18 -4.42
CA TYR A 139 -11.95 -33.87 -4.05
C TYR A 139 -10.46 -33.93 -3.65
N ALA A 140 -10.08 -34.93 -2.86
CA ALA A 140 -8.68 -35.09 -2.43
C ALA A 140 -7.73 -35.40 -3.59
N SER A 141 -8.17 -36.21 -4.56
CA SER A 141 -7.36 -36.54 -5.75
C SER A 141 -7.14 -35.34 -6.69
N LEU A 142 -8.16 -34.48 -6.82
CA LEU A 142 -8.11 -33.29 -7.67
C LEU A 142 -7.19 -32.21 -7.07
N GLU A 143 -7.18 -32.07 -5.74
CA GLU A 143 -6.31 -31.14 -5.01
C GLU A 143 -4.82 -31.51 -5.15
N GLN A 144 -4.50 -32.81 -5.09
CA GLN A 144 -3.13 -33.31 -5.30
C GLN A 144 -2.62 -33.04 -6.72
N GLN A 145 -3.49 -33.17 -7.72
CA GLN A 145 -3.15 -32.90 -9.12
C GLN A 145 -2.91 -31.40 -9.34
N ARG A 146 -3.72 -30.53 -8.72
CA ARG A 146 -3.56 -29.07 -8.75
C ARG A 146 -2.26 -28.59 -8.11
N GLN A 147 -1.84 -29.23 -7.03
CA GLN A 147 -0.58 -28.91 -6.35
C GLN A 147 0.65 -29.24 -7.20
N THR A 148 0.53 -30.19 -8.15
CA THR A 148 1.60 -30.57 -9.07
C THR A 148 1.71 -29.60 -10.26
N GLU A 149 0.58 -29.07 -10.76
CA GLU A 149 0.56 -28.03 -11.80
C GLU A 149 1.10 -26.69 -11.29
N LEU A 150 0.75 -26.32 -10.05
CA LEU A 150 1.22 -25.08 -9.42
C LEU A 150 2.74 -25.05 -9.19
N MET A 151 3.40 -26.22 -9.10
CA MET A 151 4.87 -26.30 -9.02
C MET A 151 5.55 -26.12 -10.38
N HIS A 152 4.87 -26.45 -11.49
CA HIS A 152 5.44 -26.27 -12.83
C HIS A 152 5.37 -24.82 -13.32
N GLU A 153 4.34 -24.07 -12.94
CA GLU A 153 4.17 -22.67 -13.39
C GLU A 153 5.11 -21.67 -12.68
N GLN A 154 5.68 -22.03 -11.52
CA GLN A 154 6.64 -21.18 -10.82
C GLN A 154 8.07 -21.22 -11.40
N ASP A 155 8.41 -22.21 -12.25
CA ASP A 155 9.73 -22.27 -12.89
C ASP A 155 9.83 -21.38 -14.15
N GLU A 156 8.69 -20.95 -14.74
CA GLU A 156 8.67 -20.11 -15.96
C GLU A 156 8.55 -18.59 -15.71
N GLN A 157 8.33 -18.13 -14.46
CA GLN A 157 8.21 -16.69 -14.16
C GLN A 157 9.54 -15.99 -13.80
N LEU A 158 10.69 -16.62 -14.03
CA LEU A 158 11.99 -15.97 -13.84
C LEU A 158 12.51 -15.13 -15.04
N ASP A 159 11.78 -15.02 -16.16
CA ASP A 159 12.26 -14.26 -17.35
C ASP A 159 11.37 -13.05 -17.76
N GLY A 160 10.25 -12.80 -17.06
CA GLY A 160 9.25 -11.80 -17.47
C GLY A 160 9.39 -10.39 -16.86
N VAL A 161 10.02 -10.26 -15.69
CA VAL A 161 10.01 -9.01 -14.89
C VAL A 161 10.96 -7.92 -15.45
N PHE A 162 11.89 -8.27 -16.35
CA PHE A 162 12.84 -7.29 -16.91
C PHE A 162 12.29 -6.41 -18.05
N ARG A 163 11.18 -6.76 -18.70
CA ARG A 163 10.66 -5.98 -19.84
C ARG A 163 9.72 -4.83 -19.43
N THR A 164 9.00 -4.96 -18.32
CA THR A 164 7.98 -3.95 -17.92
C THR A 164 8.60 -2.67 -17.34
N VAL A 165 9.75 -2.78 -16.66
CA VAL A 165 10.50 -1.61 -16.15
C VAL A 165 11.11 -0.79 -17.29
N GLY A 166 11.46 -1.44 -18.42
CA GLY A 166 11.98 -0.76 -19.61
C GLY A 166 10.96 0.16 -20.28
N ASN A 167 9.70 -0.26 -20.35
CA ASN A 167 8.64 0.49 -21.04
C ASN A 167 8.19 1.73 -20.25
N LEU A 168 8.13 1.66 -18.92
CA LEU A 168 7.75 2.82 -18.09
C LEU A 168 8.80 3.94 -18.14
N ARG A 169 10.10 3.61 -18.26
CA ARG A 169 11.16 4.63 -18.39
C ARG A 169 11.15 5.34 -19.73
N GLN A 170 10.77 4.65 -20.81
CA GLN A 170 10.68 5.24 -22.14
C GLN A 170 9.43 6.14 -22.26
N GLN A 171 8.30 5.69 -21.71
CA GLN A 171 7.05 6.47 -21.71
C GLN A 171 7.13 7.75 -20.85
N ALA A 172 7.91 7.74 -19.75
CA ALA A 172 8.16 8.94 -18.95
C ALA A 172 9.04 9.99 -19.67
N ASN A 173 9.97 9.58 -20.55
CA ASN A 173 10.81 10.53 -21.30
C ASN A 173 10.05 11.22 -22.43
N ASP A 174 9.17 10.51 -23.12
CA ASP A 174 8.38 11.09 -24.22
C ASP A 174 7.32 12.07 -23.69
N MET A 175 6.72 11.80 -22.51
CA MET A 175 5.82 12.75 -21.84
C MET A 175 6.54 14.01 -21.33
N GLY A 176 7.81 13.90 -20.92
CA GLY A 176 8.58 15.05 -20.44
C GLY A 176 8.91 16.08 -21.54
N ARG A 177 9.12 15.63 -22.77
CA ARG A 177 9.39 16.51 -23.91
C ARG A 177 8.14 17.18 -24.46
N GLU A 178 7.02 16.45 -24.53
CA GLU A 178 5.75 16.99 -25.01
C GLU A 178 5.21 18.13 -24.11
N LEU A 179 5.46 18.07 -22.80
CA LEU A 179 5.09 19.13 -21.85
C LEU A 179 5.95 20.39 -21.98
N GLU A 180 7.20 20.27 -22.41
CA GLU A 180 8.09 21.41 -22.67
C GLU A 180 7.71 22.12 -23.98
N ASP A 181 7.38 21.36 -25.02
CA ASP A 181 6.89 21.91 -26.30
C ASP A 181 5.51 22.60 -26.16
N GLN A 182 4.64 22.08 -25.27
CA GLN A 182 3.35 22.72 -24.96
C GLN A 182 3.49 24.01 -24.13
N ALA A 183 4.57 24.18 -23.36
CA ALA A 183 4.85 25.42 -22.64
C ALA A 183 5.31 26.55 -23.58
N ILE A 184 6.05 26.21 -24.65
CA ILE A 184 6.51 27.17 -25.66
C ILE A 184 5.32 27.68 -26.50
N MET A 185 4.35 26.82 -26.84
CA MET A 185 3.15 27.22 -27.58
C MET A 185 2.18 28.12 -26.78
N ILE A 186 2.24 28.14 -25.45
CA ILE A 186 1.42 29.04 -24.61
C ILE A 186 2.01 30.46 -24.59
N ASP A 187 3.33 30.62 -24.66
CA ASP A 187 4.00 31.94 -24.69
C ASP A 187 3.74 32.70 -26.01
N GLU A 188 3.62 31.98 -27.14
CA GLU A 188 3.24 32.56 -28.44
C GLU A 188 1.77 32.99 -28.50
N VAL A 189 0.86 32.31 -27.77
CA VAL A 189 -0.55 32.70 -27.68
C VAL A 189 -0.72 33.96 -26.84
N ASP A 190 0.07 34.12 -25.77
CA ASP A 190 0.03 35.31 -24.91
C ASP A 190 0.58 36.55 -25.63
N THR A 191 1.66 36.40 -26.42
CA THR A 191 2.18 37.50 -27.25
C THR A 191 1.25 37.89 -28.40
N LEU A 192 0.45 36.96 -28.94
CA LEU A 192 -0.55 37.26 -29.96
C LEU A 192 -1.78 37.98 -29.35
N ALA A 193 -2.19 37.59 -28.14
CA ALA A 193 -3.28 38.24 -27.42
C ALA A 193 -2.97 39.70 -27.06
N ASP A 194 -1.73 39.99 -26.64
CA ASP A 194 -1.30 41.35 -26.27
C ASP A 194 -1.22 42.30 -27.49
N ARG A 195 -0.97 41.76 -28.68
CA ARG A 195 -0.96 42.54 -29.94
C ARG A 195 -2.36 42.88 -30.47
N VAL A 196 -3.39 42.09 -30.13
CA VAL A 196 -4.77 42.31 -30.62
C VAL A 196 -5.58 43.18 -29.66
N GLY A 197 -5.19 43.30 -28.39
CA GLY A 197 -5.83 44.19 -27.40
C GLY A 197 -5.41 45.67 -27.45
N GLY A 198 -4.42 46.01 -28.28
CA GLY A 198 -3.79 47.34 -28.33
C GLY A 198 -4.06 48.17 -29.60
N SER A 199 -5.21 48.00 -30.26
CA SER A 199 -5.66 48.85 -31.39
C SER A 199 -7.14 49.16 -31.32
#